data_AF-A0ABD5A7D8-F1
#
_entry.id   AF-A0ABD5A7D8-F1
#
_cell.length_a   1.000
_cell.length_b   1.000
_cell.length_c   1.000
_cell.angle_alpha   90.00
_cell.angle_beta   90.00
_cell.angle_gamma   90.00
#
_symmetry.space_group_name_H-M   'P 1'
#
loop_
_entity.id
_entity.type
_entity.pdbx_description
1 polymer ?
#
loop_
_entity_poly.entity_id
_entity_poly.type
_entity_poly.pdbx_seq_one_letter_code
_entity_poly.pdbx_strand_id
1 'polypeptide(L)'
;MSRVDEAKFLIGQLNTVLDAAEQYSRDNSSLPSITSDTDTNFGYLNINHLIENPGLSTWKGPYLPYDDTWIGGDQYIDHPDYIATQLLLKEKDSQWARGSTETGCESSSSTCSVAACIWLVPTKIAQEINHIVDGSSSIESSDATGKVRYDKAFGGALICMIGDDYPMPSAQLN
;
A
#
# COMPACT_ATOMS: atom_id res chain seq x y z
N MET A 1 13.93 -20.29 -5.62
CA MET A 1 12.52 -19.95 -5.95
C MET A 1 12.47 -19.53 -7.41
N SER A 2 11.47 -19.94 -8.19
CA SER A 2 11.34 -19.43 -9.56
C SER A 2 10.77 -18.01 -9.56
N ARG A 3 10.90 -17.28 -10.68
CA ARG A 3 10.32 -15.93 -10.83
C ARG A 3 8.82 -15.91 -10.56
N VAL A 4 8.11 -16.92 -11.08
CA VAL A 4 6.65 -17.05 -10.93
C VAL A 4 6.29 -17.34 -9.48
N ASP A 5 7.06 -18.20 -8.79
CA ASP A 5 6.80 -18.53 -7.39
C ASP A 5 7.05 -17.32 -6.49
N GLU A 6 8.11 -16.55 -6.75
CA GLU A 6 8.42 -15.31 -6.02
C GLU A 6 7.34 -14.24 -6.26
N ALA A 7 6.86 -14.08 -7.50
CA ALA A 7 5.76 -13.19 -7.81
C ALA A 7 4.47 -13.59 -7.07
N LYS A 8 4.11 -14.88 -7.05
CA LYS A 8 2.94 -15.38 -6.30
C LYS A 8 3.09 -15.19 -4.79
N PHE A 9 4.29 -15.43 -4.26
CA PHE A 9 4.60 -15.19 -2.86
C PHE A 9 4.38 -13.71 -2.50
N LEU A 10 4.92 -12.79 -3.31
CA LEU A 10 4.75 -11.35 -3.10
C LEU A 10 3.32 -10.87 -3.26
N ILE A 11 2.55 -11.42 -4.20
CA ILE A 11 1.10 -11.17 -4.29
C ILE A 11 0.42 -11.57 -2.98
N GLY A 12 0.81 -12.69 -2.37
CA GLY A 12 0.33 -13.11 -1.05
C GLY A 12 0.68 -12.13 0.07
N GLN A 13 1.90 -11.59 0.08
CA GLN A 13 2.33 -10.57 1.04
C GLN A 13 1.55 -9.26 0.86
N LEU A 14 1.38 -8.79 -0.39
CA LEU A 14 0.59 -7.60 -0.70
C LEU A 14 -0.88 -7.76 -0.27
N ASN A 15 -1.50 -8.92 -0.52
CA ASN A 15 -2.85 -9.22 -0.02
C ASN A 15 -2.90 -9.21 1.51
N THR A 16 -1.91 -9.80 2.18
CA THR A 16 -1.85 -9.81 3.67
C THR A 16 -1.86 -8.39 4.24
N VAL A 17 -1.13 -7.46 3.62
CA VAL A 17 -1.10 -6.04 4.01
C VAL A 17 -2.42 -5.33 3.75
N LEU A 18 -3.08 -5.62 2.62
CA LEU A 18 -4.42 -5.09 2.32
C LEU A 18 -5.47 -5.63 3.29
N ASP A 19 -5.46 -6.93 3.57
CA ASP A 19 -6.38 -7.60 4.50
C ASP A 19 -6.20 -7.06 5.94
N ALA A 20 -4.97 -6.76 6.34
CA ALA A 20 -4.69 -6.14 7.63
C ALA A 20 -5.27 -4.72 7.75
N ALA A 21 -5.15 -3.90 6.70
CA ALA A 21 -5.78 -2.58 6.65
C ALA A 21 -7.32 -2.68 6.69
N GLU A 22 -7.89 -3.67 5.99
CA GLU A 22 -9.33 -3.93 6.03
C GLU A 22 -9.80 -4.34 7.43
N GLN A 23 -9.10 -5.27 8.07
CA GLN A 23 -9.43 -5.74 9.41
C GLN A 23 -9.31 -4.61 10.44
N TYR A 24 -8.26 -3.78 10.35
CA TYR A 24 -8.13 -2.56 11.15
C TYR A 24 -9.34 -1.65 10.96
N SER A 25 -9.77 -1.43 9.71
CA SER A 25 -10.92 -0.60 9.39
C SER A 25 -12.22 -1.13 9.97
N ARG A 26 -12.43 -2.45 9.90
CA ARG A 26 -13.62 -3.11 10.49
C ARG A 26 -13.65 -3.00 12.00
N ASP A 27 -12.51 -3.13 12.68
CA ASP A 27 -12.44 -3.06 14.14
C ASP A 27 -12.52 -1.63 14.67
N ASN A 28 -11.95 -0.65 13.97
CA ASN A 28 -11.84 0.74 14.45
C ASN A 28 -12.79 1.71 13.75
N SER A 29 -13.57 1.24 12.78
CA SER A 29 -14.46 2.06 11.92
C SER A 29 -13.75 3.13 11.09
N SER A 30 -12.43 3.02 10.92
CA SER A 30 -11.62 3.90 10.09
C SER A 30 -10.33 3.20 9.66
N LEU A 31 -9.77 3.60 8.52
CA LEU A 31 -8.39 3.25 8.17
C LEU A 31 -7.39 3.88 9.16
N PRO A 32 -6.11 3.42 9.16
CA PRO A 32 -5.04 4.19 9.76
C PRO A 32 -5.02 5.63 9.21
N SER A 33 -4.63 6.59 10.04
CA SER A 33 -4.54 8.00 9.62
C SER A 33 -3.43 8.21 8.59
N ILE A 34 -3.55 9.21 7.72
CA ILE A 34 -2.42 9.68 6.92
C ILE A 34 -1.33 10.19 7.87
N THR A 35 -0.08 9.79 7.66
CA THR A 35 1.05 10.23 8.51
C THR A 35 1.39 11.70 8.29
N SER A 36 1.90 12.35 9.34
CA SER A 36 2.47 13.71 9.29
C SER A 36 3.92 13.76 8.80
N ASP A 37 4.56 12.62 8.56
CA ASP A 37 5.97 12.55 8.13
C ASP A 37 6.18 13.01 6.69
N THR A 38 5.10 13.24 5.94
CA THR A 38 5.10 13.67 4.55
C THR A 38 3.91 14.56 4.24
N ASP A 39 3.87 15.14 3.05
CA ASP A 39 2.71 15.90 2.59
C ASP A 39 1.48 14.98 2.49
N THR A 40 0.38 15.36 3.12
CA THR A 40 -0.86 14.59 3.15
C THR A 40 -1.43 14.33 1.77
N ASN A 41 -1.12 15.19 0.79
CA ASN A 41 -1.53 15.04 -0.61
C ASN A 41 -0.89 13.82 -1.29
N PHE A 42 0.12 13.19 -0.69
CA PHE A 42 0.66 11.93 -1.16
C PHE A 42 -0.11 10.71 -0.64
N GLY A 43 -0.89 10.85 0.45
CA GLY A 43 -1.75 9.79 0.96
C GLY A 43 -1.03 8.63 1.64
N TYR A 44 0.16 8.81 2.20
CA TYR A 44 0.81 7.75 2.98
C TYR A 44 0.07 7.50 4.28
N LEU A 45 -0.38 6.27 4.51
CA LEU A 45 -1.00 5.88 5.78
C LEU A 45 0.07 5.57 6.83
N ASN A 46 -0.25 5.86 8.08
CA ASN A 46 0.53 5.45 9.25
C ASN A 46 0.40 3.92 9.41
N ILE A 47 1.33 3.19 8.81
CA ILE A 47 1.29 1.73 8.76
C ILE A 47 1.65 1.10 10.11
N ASN A 48 2.32 1.84 11.01
CA ASN A 48 2.65 1.40 12.37
C ASN A 48 1.40 1.04 13.19
N HIS A 49 0.26 1.66 12.91
CA HIS A 49 -1.01 1.33 13.57
C HIS A 49 -1.50 -0.11 13.28
N LEU A 50 -0.94 -0.78 12.27
CA LEU A 50 -1.22 -2.19 11.99
C LEU A 50 -0.45 -3.16 12.89
N ILE A 51 0.62 -2.72 13.55
CA ILE A 51 1.49 -3.56 14.37
C ILE A 51 1.52 -3.10 15.84
N GLU A 52 1.24 -1.82 16.09
CA GLU A 52 1.17 -1.23 17.43
C GLU A 52 -0.19 -0.57 17.67
N ASN A 53 -0.65 -0.57 18.92
CA ASN A 53 -1.92 0.05 19.28
C ASN A 53 -1.76 1.58 19.38
N PRO A 54 -2.47 2.38 18.56
CA PRO A 54 -2.39 3.85 18.59
C PRO A 54 -3.16 4.49 19.76
N GLY A 55 -3.46 3.73 20.82
CA GLY A 55 -4.29 4.15 21.96
C GLY A 55 -5.79 3.96 21.77
N LEU A 56 -6.20 3.15 20.78
CA LEU A 56 -7.61 2.85 20.53
C LEU A 56 -8.07 1.65 21.38
N SER A 57 -9.20 1.83 22.07
CA SER A 57 -9.83 0.76 22.87
C SER A 57 -10.47 -0.34 22.02
N THR A 58 -10.77 -0.03 20.76
CA THR A 58 -11.34 -0.97 19.76
C THR A 58 -10.27 -1.82 19.07
N TRP A 59 -8.98 -1.50 19.26
CA TRP A 59 -7.89 -2.17 18.57
C TRP A 59 -7.72 -3.61 19.03
N LYS A 60 -7.66 -4.55 18.07
CA LYS A 60 -7.51 -6.01 18.30
C LYS A 60 -6.28 -6.62 17.64
N GLY A 61 -5.34 -5.76 17.23
CA GLY A 61 -4.11 -6.21 16.58
C GLY A 61 -3.15 -6.95 17.53
N PRO A 62 -1.90 -7.18 17.08
CA PRO A 62 -1.34 -6.72 15.81
C PRO A 62 -2.05 -7.36 14.61
N TYR A 63 -2.30 -6.58 13.56
CA TYR A 63 -2.93 -7.02 12.32
C TYR A 63 -1.89 -7.54 11.30
N LEU A 64 -0.64 -7.08 11.42
CA LEU A 64 0.51 -7.60 10.68
C LEU A 64 1.53 -8.23 11.62
N PRO A 65 2.13 -9.38 11.25
CA PRO A 65 3.16 -10.03 12.05
C PRO A 65 4.57 -9.51 11.68
N TYR A 66 4.70 -8.22 11.40
CA TYR A 66 5.97 -7.59 11.02
C TYR A 66 6.54 -6.80 12.19
N ASP A 67 7.85 -6.59 12.19
CA ASP A 67 8.53 -5.74 13.16
C ASP A 67 8.75 -4.34 12.57
N ASP A 68 8.62 -3.29 13.40
CA ASP A 68 9.06 -1.93 13.02
C ASP A 68 10.53 -1.72 13.36
N THR A 69 11.40 -2.35 12.57
CA THR A 69 12.85 -2.16 12.65
C THR A 69 13.34 -1.02 11.75
N TRP A 70 12.43 -0.31 11.07
CA TRP A 70 12.76 0.62 10.02
C TRP A 70 12.91 2.07 10.53
N ILE A 71 13.98 2.76 10.14
CA ILE A 71 14.26 4.15 10.53
C ILE A 71 13.70 5.09 9.45
N GLY A 72 12.42 4.96 9.12
CA GLY A 72 11.80 5.71 8.03
C GLY A 72 10.60 6.56 8.41
N GLY A 73 10.17 6.52 9.67
CA GLY A 73 8.93 7.14 10.11
C GLY A 73 7.72 6.27 9.82
N ASP A 74 6.56 6.78 10.17
CA ASP A 74 5.29 6.07 10.29
C ASP A 74 4.71 5.58 8.94
N GLN A 75 5.25 6.04 7.80
CA GLN A 75 4.83 5.60 6.46
C GLN A 75 5.41 4.25 6.01
N TYR A 76 6.39 3.71 6.74
CA TYR A 76 7.10 2.49 6.37
C TYR A 76 7.26 1.55 7.57
N ILE A 77 7.09 0.26 7.36
CA ILE A 77 7.57 -0.80 8.27
C ILE A 77 8.51 -1.73 7.52
N ASP A 78 9.35 -2.47 8.24
CA ASP A 78 10.26 -3.42 7.62
C ASP A 78 9.48 -4.52 6.87
N HIS A 79 10.04 -5.00 5.76
CA HIS A 79 9.46 -6.12 5.03
C HIS A 79 10.34 -7.36 5.28
N PRO A 80 9.78 -8.55 5.58
CA PRO A 80 10.58 -9.72 5.92
C PRO A 80 11.67 -10.10 4.89
N ASP A 81 11.36 -9.94 3.60
CA ASP A 81 12.28 -10.28 2.49
C ASP A 81 12.83 -9.07 1.71
N TYR A 82 12.32 -7.85 1.95
CA TYR A 82 12.62 -6.66 1.16
C TYR A 82 12.85 -5.46 2.09
N ILE A 83 13.04 -4.27 1.54
CA ILE A 83 13.50 -3.16 2.38
C ILE A 83 12.39 -2.53 3.25
N ALA A 84 11.16 -2.46 2.73
CA ALA A 84 10.06 -1.81 3.42
C ALA A 84 8.71 -2.15 2.79
N THR A 85 7.67 -2.11 3.62
CA THR A 85 6.26 -2.15 3.27
C THR A 85 5.63 -0.78 3.53
N GLN A 86 4.69 -0.36 2.70
CA GLN A 86 3.92 0.87 2.89
C GLN A 86 2.44 0.67 2.51
N LEU A 87 1.60 1.56 3.01
CA LEU A 87 0.20 1.70 2.61
C LEU A 87 -0.05 3.11 2.06
N LEU A 88 -0.75 3.17 0.93
CA LEU A 88 -1.16 4.41 0.28
C LEU A 88 -2.68 4.47 0.20
N LEU A 89 -3.25 5.62 0.54
CA LEU A 89 -4.65 5.95 0.28
C LEU A 89 -4.69 6.93 -0.88
N LYS A 90 -5.16 6.47 -2.04
CA LYS A 90 -5.17 7.23 -3.28
C LYS A 90 -6.59 7.49 -3.74
N GLU A 91 -6.79 8.59 -4.45
CA GLU A 91 -8.04 8.81 -5.16
C GLU A 91 -8.26 7.69 -6.19
N LYS A 92 -9.47 7.16 -6.23
CA LYS A 92 -9.84 6.09 -7.15
C LYS A 92 -9.60 6.52 -8.60
N ASP A 93 -9.15 5.58 -9.43
CA ASP A 93 -8.85 5.75 -10.86
C ASP A 93 -7.72 6.77 -11.18
N SER A 94 -7.06 7.33 -10.16
CA SER A 94 -5.89 8.18 -10.38
C SER A 94 -4.72 7.41 -11.01
N GLN A 95 -3.94 8.09 -11.85
CA GLN A 95 -2.75 7.52 -12.48
C GLN A 95 -1.50 7.85 -11.67
N TRP A 96 -0.90 6.82 -11.09
CA TRP A 96 0.33 6.93 -10.32
C TRP A 96 1.08 5.60 -10.36
N ALA A 97 2.42 5.68 -10.29
CA ALA A 97 3.30 4.51 -10.19
C ALA A 97 4.14 4.51 -8.90
N ARG A 98 4.07 5.60 -8.13
CA ARG A 98 4.82 5.80 -6.88
C ARG A 98 3.97 6.53 -5.83
N GLY A 99 4.33 6.35 -4.56
CA GLY A 99 3.67 7.04 -3.45
C GLY A 99 3.80 8.57 -3.53
N SER A 100 4.95 9.08 -4.02
CA SER A 100 5.26 10.52 -4.10
C SER A 100 4.58 11.27 -5.26
N THR A 101 3.43 10.80 -5.74
CA THR A 101 2.56 11.53 -6.65
C THR A 101 1.39 12.10 -5.86
N GLU A 102 1.11 13.40 -6.01
CA GLU A 102 0.06 14.15 -5.29
C GLU A 102 -1.35 13.77 -5.77
N THR A 103 -1.72 12.52 -5.54
CA THR A 103 -3.05 11.95 -5.81
C THR A 103 -3.57 11.19 -4.58
N GLY A 104 -3.09 11.58 -3.40
CA GLY A 104 -3.60 11.12 -2.10
C GLY A 104 -5.07 11.46 -1.97
N CYS A 105 -5.82 10.61 -1.28
CA CYS A 105 -7.24 10.82 -1.19
C CYS A 105 -7.57 12.01 -0.28
N GLU A 106 -8.36 12.94 -0.78
CA GLU A 106 -8.80 14.14 -0.07
C GLU A 106 -10.21 13.96 0.51
N SER A 107 -10.62 14.85 1.42
CA SER A 107 -12.01 14.91 1.90
C SER A 107 -13.02 15.20 0.78
N SER A 108 -12.57 15.78 -0.33
CA SER A 108 -13.35 16.09 -1.52
C SER A 108 -13.51 14.89 -2.47
N SER A 109 -12.66 13.86 -2.32
CA SER A 109 -12.64 12.70 -3.19
C SER A 109 -13.90 11.86 -3.03
N SER A 110 -14.47 11.45 -4.17
CA SER A 110 -15.71 10.66 -4.18
C SER A 110 -15.51 9.23 -3.66
N THR A 111 -14.33 8.64 -3.90
CA THR A 111 -13.95 7.29 -3.48
C THR A 111 -12.43 7.20 -3.40
N CYS A 112 -11.94 6.49 -2.39
CA CYS A 112 -10.53 6.19 -2.24
C CYS A 112 -10.29 4.69 -2.46
N SER A 113 -9.08 4.35 -2.87
CA SER A 113 -8.60 2.97 -2.86
C SER A 113 -7.32 2.89 -2.05
N VAL A 114 -7.20 1.83 -1.24
CA VAL A 114 -5.97 1.55 -0.50
C VAL A 114 -5.05 0.72 -1.38
N ALA A 115 -3.76 1.02 -1.40
CA ALA A 115 -2.75 0.22 -2.05
C ALA A 115 -1.66 -0.19 -1.07
N ALA A 116 -1.33 -1.48 -1.04
CA ALA A 116 -0.15 -1.99 -0.35
C ALA A 116 1.03 -1.95 -1.31
N CYS A 117 2.21 -1.58 -0.83
CA CYS A 117 3.41 -1.61 -1.65
C CYS A 117 4.62 -2.19 -0.93
N ILE A 118 5.54 -2.72 -1.73
CA ILE A 118 6.83 -3.27 -1.30
C ILE A 118 7.94 -2.57 -2.08
N TRP A 119 8.97 -2.13 -1.37
CA TRP A 119 10.12 -1.46 -1.95
C TRP A 119 11.21 -2.43 -2.39
N LEU A 120 11.96 -2.03 -3.43
CA LEU A 120 13.15 -2.74 -3.95
C LEU A 120 12.92 -4.18 -4.42
N VAL A 121 11.72 -4.48 -4.89
CA VAL A 121 11.45 -5.75 -5.58
C VAL A 121 12.16 -5.76 -6.94
N PRO A 122 12.83 -6.83 -7.37
CA PRO A 122 13.45 -6.87 -8.70
C PRO A 122 12.44 -6.53 -9.80
N THR A 123 12.77 -5.64 -10.74
CA THR A 123 11.81 -5.16 -11.76
C THR A 123 11.17 -6.29 -12.57
N LYS A 124 11.91 -7.37 -12.84
CA LYS A 124 11.37 -8.55 -13.53
C LYS A 124 10.30 -9.29 -12.73
N ILE A 125 10.34 -9.21 -11.40
CA ILE A 125 9.33 -9.77 -10.51
C ILE A 125 8.12 -8.84 -10.48
N ALA A 126 8.31 -7.52 -10.41
CA ALA A 126 7.22 -6.55 -10.53
C ALA A 126 6.44 -6.70 -11.85
N GLN A 127 7.14 -6.89 -12.98
CA GLN A 127 6.55 -7.19 -14.28
C GLN A 127 5.79 -8.52 -14.28
N GLU A 128 6.32 -9.56 -13.63
CA GLU A 128 5.64 -10.85 -13.49
C GLU A 128 4.36 -10.72 -12.65
N ILE A 129 4.38 -9.94 -11.57
CA ILE A 129 3.19 -9.63 -10.76
C ILE A 129 2.15 -8.91 -11.60
N ASN A 130 2.55 -7.89 -12.37
CA ASN A 130 1.66 -7.17 -13.29
C ASN A 130 1.03 -8.12 -14.32
N HIS A 131 1.81 -9.06 -14.84
CA HIS A 131 1.29 -10.07 -15.76
C HIS A 131 0.28 -11.02 -15.10
N ILE A 132 0.57 -11.51 -13.89
CA ILE A 132 -0.31 -12.44 -13.17
C ILE A 132 -1.62 -11.78 -12.78
N VAL A 133 -1.58 -10.52 -12.34
CA VAL A 133 -2.76 -9.82 -11.78
C VAL A 133 -3.57 -9.09 -12.85
N ASP A 134 -2.91 -8.31 -13.71
CA ASP A 134 -3.57 -7.45 -14.69
C ASP A 134 -3.53 -8.04 -16.12
N GLY A 135 -2.84 -9.16 -16.34
CA GLY A 135 -2.67 -9.77 -17.66
C GLY A 135 -1.69 -9.01 -18.57
N SER A 136 -1.09 -7.92 -18.08
CA SER A 136 -0.17 -7.07 -18.85
C SER A 136 1.20 -7.72 -18.97
N SER A 137 1.67 -7.96 -20.21
CA SER A 137 3.01 -8.48 -20.48
C SER A 137 4.03 -7.35 -20.75
N SER A 138 3.76 -6.15 -20.23
CA SER A 138 4.63 -4.99 -20.42
C SER A 138 6.03 -5.25 -19.87
N ILE A 139 7.05 -4.90 -20.66
CA ILE A 139 8.46 -4.95 -20.26
C ILE A 139 9.00 -3.57 -19.86
N GLU A 140 8.12 -2.57 -19.78
CA GLU A 140 8.46 -1.22 -19.38
C GLU A 140 8.98 -1.19 -17.94
N SER A 141 9.71 -0.12 -17.61
CA SER A 141 10.24 0.05 -16.26
C SER A 141 9.22 0.63 -15.28
N SER A 142 8.02 0.99 -15.74
CA SER A 142 6.98 1.60 -14.94
C SER A 142 5.60 1.29 -15.54
N ASP A 143 4.59 1.08 -14.69
CA ASP A 143 3.19 1.00 -15.07
C ASP A 143 2.35 1.75 -14.03
N ALA A 144 1.63 2.77 -14.52
CA ALA A 144 0.81 3.65 -13.72
C ALA A 144 -0.68 3.37 -13.93
N THR A 145 -1.07 2.17 -14.40
CA THR A 145 -2.45 1.76 -14.69
C THR A 145 -2.72 0.33 -14.18
N GLY A 146 -3.99 -0.10 -14.08
CA GLY A 146 -4.34 -1.46 -13.60
C GLY A 146 -4.44 -1.60 -12.08
N LYS A 147 -4.57 -2.83 -11.57
CA LYS A 147 -4.55 -3.11 -10.12
C LYS A 147 -3.13 -3.07 -9.57
N VAL A 148 -2.14 -3.41 -10.40
CA VAL A 148 -0.73 -3.38 -10.06
C VAL A 148 -0.10 -2.10 -10.61
N ARG A 149 0.60 -1.37 -9.74
CA ARG A 149 1.37 -0.17 -10.13
C ARG A 149 2.82 -0.39 -9.77
N TYR A 150 3.75 -0.08 -10.65
CA TYR A 150 5.16 -0.19 -10.31
C TYR A 150 6.01 0.86 -10.99
N ASP A 151 7.12 1.19 -10.35
CA ASP A 151 8.14 2.09 -10.90
C ASP A 151 9.53 1.60 -10.51
N LYS A 152 10.42 1.52 -11.48
CA LYS A 152 11.82 1.16 -11.24
C LYS A 152 12.52 2.32 -10.52
N ALA A 153 12.95 2.07 -9.28
CA ALA A 153 13.67 3.01 -8.46
C ALA A 153 14.81 2.31 -7.69
N PHE A 154 15.99 2.97 -7.64
CA PHE A 154 17.11 2.59 -6.77
C PHE A 154 17.46 1.09 -6.71
N GLY A 155 17.86 0.47 -7.81
CA GLY A 155 18.31 -0.93 -7.79
C GLY A 155 17.20 -1.99 -7.74
N GLY A 156 15.94 -1.57 -7.55
CA GLY A 156 14.76 -2.42 -7.65
C GLY A 156 13.56 -1.65 -8.23
N ALA A 157 12.36 -2.10 -7.92
CA ALA A 157 11.10 -1.43 -8.21
C ALA A 157 10.31 -1.25 -6.92
N LEU A 158 9.60 -0.14 -6.82
CA LEU A 158 8.44 -0.05 -5.95
C LEU A 158 7.28 -0.75 -6.66
N ILE A 159 6.68 -1.73 -6.01
CA ILE A 159 5.50 -2.44 -6.53
C ILE A 159 4.35 -2.21 -5.57
N CYS A 160 3.20 -1.80 -6.09
CA CYS A 160 1.98 -1.57 -5.36
C CYS A 160 0.85 -2.42 -5.94
N MET A 161 -0.05 -2.88 -5.08
CA MET A 161 -1.30 -3.52 -5.48
C MET A 161 -2.46 -2.79 -4.81
N ILE A 162 -3.39 -2.33 -5.64
CA ILE A 162 -4.61 -1.66 -5.21
C ILE A 162 -5.58 -2.73 -4.69
N GLY A 163 -6.10 -2.53 -3.47
CA GLY A 163 -7.13 -3.36 -2.86
C GLY A 163 -8.53 -2.82 -3.14
N ASP A 164 -9.43 -3.05 -2.19
CA ASP A 164 -10.82 -2.61 -2.31
C ASP A 164 -10.97 -1.09 -2.12
N ASP A 165 -12.12 -0.59 -2.56
CA ASP A 165 -12.53 0.79 -2.37
C ASP A 165 -12.98 1.02 -0.93
N TYR A 166 -12.58 2.17 -0.38
CA TYR A 166 -13.00 2.61 0.93
C TYR A 166 -13.84 3.88 0.78
N PRO A 167 -15.12 3.85 1.23
CA PRO A 167 -15.90 5.07 1.25
C PRO A 167 -15.27 6.02 2.26
N MET A 168 -15.00 7.25 1.83
CA MET A 168 -14.68 8.29 2.79
C MET A 168 -15.90 8.48 3.71
N PRO A 169 -15.70 8.68 5.03
CA PRO A 169 -16.76 9.18 5.87
C PRO A 169 -17.26 10.45 5.20
N SER A 170 -18.48 10.40 4.65
CA SER A 170 -19.10 11.56 4.04
C SER A 170 -18.95 12.68 5.05
N ALA A 171 -18.24 13.76 4.69
CA ALA A 171 -18.22 14.97 5.49
C ALA A 171 -19.68 15.22 5.85
N GLN A 172 -20.03 15.09 7.13
CA GLN A 172 -21.36 15.41 7.59
C GLN A 172 -21.53 16.88 7.20
N LEU A 173 -22.31 17.11 6.15
CA LEU A 173 -22.79 18.41 5.76
C LEU A 173 -23.56 18.93 6.97
N ASN A 174 -22.87 19.71 7.80
CA ASN A 174 -23.49 20.57 8.80
C ASN A 174 -24.34 21.61 8.09
#